data_AF-A0A438M8E9-F1
#
_entry.id   AF-A0A438M8E9-F1
#
_cell.length_a   1.000
_cell.length_b   1.000
_cell.length_c   1.000
_cell.angle_alpha   90.00
_cell.angle_beta   90.00
_cell.angle_gamma   90.00
#
_symmetry.space_group_name_H-M   'P 1'
#
loop_
_entity.id
_entity.type
_entity.pdbx_description
1 polymer ?
#
loop_
_entity_poly.entity_id
_entity_poly.type
_entity_poly.pdbx_seq_one_letter_code
_entity_poly.pdbx_strand_id
1 'polypeptide(L)'
;MSTVHARLHRMLFRLVSLLPTSVQGRFLRHYFEWVHHVPDPWRYDTAPYEIDKYEMTLQHVPRRAYRRILDVGCSEGAFTRRLADAYPGAECWGVDISDRAVSRAATKASGAARFAALDFLNKDPGGTFDLVICAETLYYTGRGERLRSVFGRFRSFMEPGAVLVLVHEWPEARRLYRHLDENPGFRKVSEHPYEHPVRPYAVTVYERVEPGSATAAHASRSRSLPFRALLPAVALAVGTAAAGRPVVDELPLPPAFSAPALQDRYERHAWPGRQFLALSRKGDGQAIEVVGDLAGAARVIVYVPGSGQSLASFDHSPESPGRAAHALYDEAARSGPGTAVIGWLGYDTPDLVNPEIATSWPADRGAERLRSFLSALPPNVRISLVCHSYGSVVCGRAVAGLPVHDLIVTGSPGLGVRKVSDLRTRARVWAALGSNDDVFRPGVLIGPFGFGTDPVSAEFGAQVIDGGDARHHTYLTPGSPTLARIAHIAVTGTERAA
;
A
#
# COMPACT_ATOMS: atom_id res chain seq x y z
N MET A 1 0.22 11.29 10.26
CA MET A 1 1.36 10.43 9.84
C MET A 1 2.58 10.82 10.66
N SER A 2 3.33 9.86 11.23
CA SER A 2 4.54 10.20 12.00
C SER A 2 5.62 10.84 11.10
N THR A 3 6.40 11.76 11.66
CA THR A 3 7.48 12.49 10.95
C THR A 3 8.54 11.55 10.34
N VAL A 4 8.70 10.35 10.89
CA VAL A 4 9.59 9.29 10.41
C VAL A 4 9.03 8.61 9.16
N HIS A 5 7.74 8.26 9.16
CA HIS A 5 7.07 7.61 8.03
C HIS A 5 7.07 8.49 6.77
N ALA A 6 6.77 9.78 6.92
CA ALA A 6 6.87 10.74 5.82
C ALA A 6 8.32 10.86 5.29
N ARG A 7 9.35 10.79 6.16
CA ARG A 7 10.76 10.82 5.72
C ARG A 7 11.16 9.57 4.91
N LEU A 8 10.65 8.39 5.27
CA LEU A 8 10.93 7.13 4.59
C LEU A 8 10.26 7.04 3.22
N HIS A 9 8.97 7.40 3.16
CA HIS A 9 8.24 7.55 1.89
C HIS A 9 9.01 8.47 0.93
N ARG A 10 9.45 9.63 1.42
CA ARG A 10 10.26 10.59 0.66
C ARG A 10 11.62 10.02 0.23
N MET A 11 12.24 9.17 1.04
CA MET A 11 13.52 8.54 0.70
C MET A 11 13.36 7.50 -0.41
N LEU A 12 12.30 6.68 -0.36
CA LEU A 12 12.00 5.70 -1.42
C LEU A 12 11.84 6.40 -2.77
N PHE A 13 10.95 7.38 -2.87
CA PHE A 13 10.71 8.07 -4.13
C PHE A 13 11.90 8.91 -4.59
N ARG A 14 12.74 9.39 -3.66
CA ARG A 14 14.05 9.96 -4.00
C ARG A 14 14.95 8.94 -4.71
N LEU A 15 15.00 7.69 -4.24
CA LEU A 15 15.81 6.66 -4.90
C LEU A 15 15.22 6.26 -6.25
N VAL A 16 13.90 6.11 -6.35
CA VAL A 16 13.21 5.85 -7.62
C VAL A 16 13.49 6.97 -8.64
N SER A 17 13.57 8.22 -8.20
CA SER A 17 13.89 9.36 -9.08
C SER A 17 15.32 9.36 -9.66
N LEU A 18 16.20 8.48 -9.18
CA LEU A 18 17.54 8.29 -9.77
C LEU A 18 17.47 7.46 -11.06
N LEU A 19 16.36 6.76 -11.31
CA LEU A 19 16.15 6.00 -12.54
C LEU A 19 15.91 6.95 -13.74
N PRO A 20 16.10 6.46 -14.98
CA PRO A 20 15.66 7.18 -16.18
C PRO A 20 14.17 7.54 -16.09
N THR A 21 13.76 8.72 -16.61
CA THR A 21 12.36 9.21 -16.52
C THR A 21 11.33 8.19 -17.03
N SER A 22 11.66 7.44 -18.08
CA SER A 22 10.77 6.42 -18.66
C SER A 22 10.58 5.22 -17.73
N VAL A 23 11.61 4.84 -16.98
CA VAL A 23 11.55 3.75 -16.00
C VAL A 23 10.81 4.23 -14.74
N GLN A 24 11.16 5.43 -14.26
CA GLN A 24 10.46 6.07 -13.15
C GLN A 24 8.97 6.22 -13.43
N GLY A 25 8.59 6.71 -14.62
CA GLY A 25 7.20 6.87 -15.04
C GLY A 25 6.44 5.55 -15.05
N ARG A 26 7.03 4.46 -15.57
CA ARG A 26 6.42 3.12 -15.48
C ARG A 26 6.24 2.68 -14.03
N PHE A 27 7.25 2.85 -13.17
CA PHE A 27 7.13 2.50 -11.76
C PHE A 27 6.02 3.29 -11.06
N LEU A 28 6.00 4.61 -11.24
CA LEU A 28 4.98 5.49 -10.65
C LEU A 28 3.59 5.14 -11.17
N ARG A 29 3.43 4.86 -12.47
CA ARG A 29 2.15 4.39 -13.04
C ARG A 29 1.66 3.14 -12.31
N HIS A 30 2.48 2.11 -12.21
CA HIS A 30 2.08 0.87 -11.54
C HIS A 30 1.77 1.10 -10.05
N TYR A 31 2.59 1.90 -9.36
CA TYR A 31 2.36 2.26 -7.96
C TYR A 31 1.01 2.96 -7.77
N PHE A 32 0.71 3.98 -8.59
CA PHE A 32 -0.54 4.73 -8.45
C PHE A 32 -1.76 4.01 -9.01
N GLU A 33 -1.62 3.15 -10.02
CA GLU A 33 -2.67 2.18 -10.38
C GLU A 33 -3.04 1.33 -9.17
N TRP A 34 -2.02 0.80 -8.49
CA TRP A 34 -2.21 -0.05 -7.33
C TRP A 34 -2.84 0.69 -6.14
N VAL A 35 -2.33 1.88 -5.78
CA VAL A 35 -2.90 2.73 -4.72
C VAL A 35 -4.38 3.03 -4.99
N HIS A 36 -4.74 3.26 -6.25
CA HIS A 36 -6.12 3.50 -6.66
C HIS A 36 -6.96 2.21 -6.79
N HIS A 37 -6.52 1.03 -6.33
CA HIS A 37 -7.48 -0.07 -6.10
C HIS A 37 -8.52 0.32 -5.05
N VAL A 38 -8.12 1.13 -4.07
CA VAL A 38 -9.03 1.75 -3.10
C VAL A 38 -9.59 3.04 -3.72
N PRO A 39 -10.93 3.22 -3.77
CA PRO A 39 -11.53 4.50 -4.13
C PRO A 39 -11.18 5.59 -3.12
N ASP A 40 -10.83 6.77 -3.63
CA ASP A 40 -10.41 7.95 -2.87
C ASP A 40 -9.41 7.62 -1.73
N PRO A 41 -8.19 7.13 -2.06
CA PRO A 41 -7.27 6.54 -1.08
C PRO A 41 -6.74 7.56 -0.05
N TRP A 42 -6.84 8.86 -0.34
CA TRP A 42 -6.49 9.94 0.59
C TRP A 42 -7.70 10.65 1.19
N ARG A 43 -8.91 10.18 0.89
CA ARG A 43 -10.17 10.76 1.37
C ARG A 43 -10.32 12.24 0.98
N TYR A 44 -9.87 12.63 -0.22
CA TYR A 44 -9.95 14.00 -0.72
C TYR A 44 -11.38 14.57 -0.76
N ASP A 45 -12.39 13.71 -0.87
CA ASP A 45 -13.79 14.14 -0.87
C ASP A 45 -14.39 14.24 0.55
N THR A 46 -13.76 13.64 1.58
CA THR A 46 -14.39 13.50 2.91
C THR A 46 -13.53 13.90 4.11
N ALA A 47 -12.20 13.98 3.97
CA ALA A 47 -11.31 14.35 5.05
C ALA A 47 -11.33 15.87 5.27
N PRO A 48 -11.66 16.37 6.49
CA PRO A 48 -11.69 17.81 6.77
C PRO A 48 -10.39 18.51 6.40
N TYR A 49 -9.24 17.91 6.71
CA TYR A 49 -7.92 18.44 6.34
C TYR A 49 -7.76 18.70 4.84
N GLU A 50 -8.20 17.76 3.99
CA GLU A 50 -8.06 17.89 2.54
C GLU A 50 -9.03 18.93 1.98
N ILE A 51 -10.25 19.00 2.53
CA ILE A 51 -11.26 20.00 2.18
C ILE A 51 -10.73 21.40 2.54
N ASP A 52 -10.29 21.61 3.78
CA ASP A 52 -9.75 22.89 4.26
C ASP A 52 -8.55 23.33 3.41
N LYS A 53 -7.63 22.40 3.10
CA LYS A 53 -6.47 22.67 2.25
C LYS A 53 -6.88 23.10 0.84
N TYR A 54 -7.90 22.47 0.25
CA TYR A 54 -8.41 22.86 -1.07
C TYR A 54 -9.10 24.23 -1.04
N GLU A 55 -9.88 24.52 -0.01
CA GLU A 55 -10.50 25.85 0.17
C GLU A 55 -9.44 26.94 0.30
N MET A 56 -8.43 26.72 1.16
CA MET A 56 -7.31 27.67 1.31
C MET A 56 -6.51 27.80 0.01
N THR A 57 -6.32 26.72 -0.74
CA THR A 57 -5.64 26.77 -2.04
C THR A 57 -6.40 27.66 -3.02
N LEU A 58 -7.73 27.49 -3.13
CA LEU A 58 -8.58 28.30 -4.01
C LEU A 58 -8.58 29.78 -3.63
N GLN A 59 -8.59 30.10 -2.33
CA GLN A 59 -8.54 31.48 -1.84
C GLN A 59 -7.27 32.23 -2.28
N HIS A 60 -6.17 31.51 -2.48
CA HIS A 60 -4.89 32.08 -2.94
C HIS A 60 -4.69 32.09 -4.44
N VAL A 61 -5.57 31.44 -5.22
CA VAL A 61 -5.55 31.59 -6.67
C VAL A 61 -5.90 33.04 -7.01
N PRO A 62 -5.04 33.79 -7.75
CA PRO A 62 -5.33 35.18 -8.08
C PRO A 62 -6.67 35.32 -8.79
N ARG A 63 -7.52 36.24 -8.30
CA ARG A 63 -8.86 36.47 -8.83
C ARG A 63 -8.79 37.17 -10.19
N ARG A 64 -8.83 36.37 -11.26
CA ARG A 64 -8.96 36.82 -12.65
C ARG A 64 -9.72 35.76 -13.46
N ALA A 65 -10.17 36.13 -14.65
CA ALA A 65 -10.72 35.15 -15.58
C ALA A 65 -9.59 34.24 -16.09
N TYR A 66 -9.78 32.93 -15.96
CA TYR A 66 -8.94 31.90 -16.55
C TYR A 66 -9.73 31.19 -17.65
N ARG A 67 -9.05 30.79 -18.72
CA ARG A 67 -9.64 30.10 -19.88
C ARG A 67 -9.32 28.62 -19.86
N ARG A 68 -8.09 28.24 -19.49
CA ARG A 68 -7.61 26.86 -19.50
C ARG A 68 -6.79 26.57 -18.25
N ILE A 69 -7.36 25.75 -17.37
CA ILE A 69 -6.79 25.39 -16.08
C ILE A 69 -6.28 23.95 -16.13
N LEU A 70 -5.07 23.69 -15.64
CA LEU A 70 -4.50 22.34 -15.51
C LEU A 70 -4.23 21.99 -14.05
N ASP A 71 -4.75 20.86 -13.59
CA ASP A 71 -4.48 20.25 -12.28
C ASP A 71 -3.60 19.00 -12.47
N VAL A 72 -2.31 19.11 -12.11
CA VAL A 72 -1.28 18.08 -12.32
C VAL A 72 -1.19 17.17 -11.10
N GLY A 73 -1.46 15.88 -11.31
CA GLY A 73 -1.59 14.89 -10.25
C GLY A 73 -2.97 14.92 -9.61
N CYS A 74 -4.02 14.94 -10.43
CA CYS A 74 -5.38 15.22 -9.98
C CYS A 74 -6.03 14.08 -9.18
N SER A 75 -5.44 12.88 -9.16
CA SER A 75 -6.06 11.67 -8.60
C SER A 75 -7.51 11.51 -9.13
N GLU A 76 -8.50 11.34 -8.26
CA GLU A 76 -9.92 11.21 -8.63
C GLU A 76 -10.64 12.55 -8.87
N GLY A 77 -9.89 13.63 -9.11
CA GLY A 77 -10.41 14.90 -9.61
C GLY A 77 -11.12 15.77 -8.58
N ALA A 78 -10.96 15.50 -7.28
CA ALA A 78 -11.63 16.26 -6.22
C ALA A 78 -11.33 17.76 -6.28
N PHE A 79 -10.07 18.14 -6.52
CA PHE A 79 -9.69 19.55 -6.67
C PHE A 79 -10.07 20.12 -8.04
N THR A 80 -9.89 19.34 -9.10
CA THR A 80 -10.28 19.73 -10.47
C THR A 80 -11.76 20.10 -10.57
N ARG A 81 -12.67 19.37 -9.89
CA ARG A 81 -14.10 19.71 -9.86
C ARG A 81 -14.35 21.05 -9.15
N ARG A 82 -13.69 21.29 -8.01
CA ARG A 82 -13.79 22.57 -7.29
C ARG A 82 -13.27 23.74 -8.12
N LEU A 83 -12.23 23.53 -8.93
CA LEU A 83 -11.76 24.51 -9.91
C LEU A 83 -12.82 24.79 -10.98
N ALA A 84 -13.47 23.75 -11.52
CA ALA A 84 -14.54 23.92 -12.50
C ALA A 84 -15.76 24.65 -11.92
N ASP A 85 -16.10 24.40 -10.65
CA ASP A 85 -17.19 25.11 -9.96
C ASP A 85 -16.82 26.58 -9.69
N ALA A 86 -15.57 26.86 -9.29
CA ALA A 86 -15.08 28.22 -9.04
C ALA A 86 -14.88 29.04 -10.33
N TYR A 87 -14.59 28.37 -11.45
CA TYR A 87 -14.33 28.96 -12.76
C TYR A 87 -15.19 28.31 -13.85
N PRO A 88 -16.51 28.51 -13.84
CA PRO A 88 -17.45 27.80 -14.74
C PRO A 88 -17.25 28.12 -16.23
N GLY A 89 -16.56 29.23 -16.55
CA GLY A 89 -16.20 29.61 -17.92
C GLY A 89 -14.86 29.04 -18.41
N ALA A 90 -14.12 28.32 -17.56
CA ALA A 90 -12.81 27.79 -17.88
C ALA A 90 -12.87 26.31 -18.29
N GLU A 91 -12.03 25.93 -19.24
CA GLU A 91 -11.75 24.53 -19.53
C GLU A 91 -10.80 23.97 -18.46
N CYS A 92 -11.30 23.11 -17.57
CA CYS A 92 -10.54 22.58 -16.43
C CYS A 92 -10.08 21.15 -16.70
N TRP A 93 -8.77 20.93 -16.87
CA TRP A 93 -8.17 19.62 -17.08
C TRP A 93 -7.51 19.09 -15.82
N GLY A 94 -7.93 17.91 -15.35
CA GLY A 94 -7.22 17.12 -14.37
C GLY A 94 -6.41 16.02 -15.05
N VAL A 95 -5.12 15.92 -14.73
CA VAL A 95 -4.27 14.86 -15.29
C VAL A 95 -3.58 14.05 -14.18
N ASP A 96 -3.56 12.74 -14.34
CA ASP A 96 -2.88 11.83 -13.41
C ASP A 96 -2.21 10.69 -14.17
N ILE A 97 -1.18 10.08 -13.59
CA ILE A 97 -0.48 8.95 -14.21
C ILE A 97 -1.29 7.65 -14.15
N SER A 98 -2.28 7.57 -13.24
CA SER A 98 -3.19 6.45 -13.05
C SER A 98 -4.43 6.57 -13.95
N ASP A 99 -4.55 5.64 -14.90
CA ASP A 99 -5.72 5.41 -15.74
C ASP A 99 -6.97 5.12 -14.87
N ARG A 100 -6.81 4.37 -13.77
CA ARG A 100 -7.91 4.06 -12.83
C ARG A 100 -8.40 5.30 -12.09
N ALA A 101 -7.50 6.14 -11.61
CA ALA A 101 -7.84 7.40 -10.94
C ALA A 101 -8.63 8.33 -11.89
N VAL A 102 -8.12 8.51 -13.10
CA VAL A 102 -8.71 9.34 -14.15
C VAL A 102 -10.08 8.80 -14.57
N SER A 103 -10.23 7.49 -14.69
CA SER A 103 -11.53 6.88 -15.03
C SER A 103 -12.60 7.20 -13.98
N ARG A 104 -12.26 7.12 -12.69
CA ARG A 104 -13.17 7.50 -11.60
C ARG A 104 -13.38 9.01 -11.48
N ALA A 105 -12.37 9.81 -11.80
CA ALA A 105 -12.52 11.25 -11.88
C ALA A 105 -13.54 11.62 -12.96
N ALA A 106 -13.47 10.97 -14.12
CA ALA A 106 -14.39 11.16 -15.23
C ALA A 106 -15.84 10.78 -14.89
N THR A 107 -16.06 9.72 -14.09
CA THR A 107 -17.43 9.37 -13.64
C THR A 107 -17.99 10.37 -12.62
N LYS A 108 -17.13 11.06 -11.88
CA LYS A 108 -17.50 12.11 -10.93
C LYS A 108 -17.59 13.50 -11.57
N ALA A 109 -17.21 13.64 -12.85
CA ALA A 109 -17.06 14.93 -13.51
C ALA A 109 -18.37 15.73 -13.52
N SER A 110 -18.27 17.02 -13.21
CA SER A 110 -19.36 17.99 -13.31
C SER A 110 -18.89 19.19 -14.14
N GLY A 111 -19.83 19.79 -14.88
CA GLY A 111 -19.56 21.02 -15.65
C GLY A 111 -18.46 20.86 -16.70
N ALA A 112 -17.46 21.75 -16.64
CA ALA A 112 -16.38 21.85 -17.63
C ALA A 112 -15.12 21.02 -17.27
N ALA A 113 -15.19 20.16 -16.25
CA ALA A 113 -14.05 19.33 -15.84
C ALA A 113 -13.79 18.19 -16.84
N ARG A 114 -12.55 18.06 -17.29
CA ARG A 114 -12.05 17.02 -18.20
C ARG A 114 -10.89 16.29 -17.53
N PHE A 115 -10.75 15.00 -17.80
CA PHE A 115 -9.72 14.17 -17.17
C PHE A 115 -8.94 13.34 -18.19
N ALA A 116 -7.62 13.22 -18.02
CA ALA A 116 -6.78 12.41 -18.90
C ALA A 116 -5.60 11.76 -18.18
N ALA A 117 -5.28 10.52 -18.58
CA ALA A 117 -4.10 9.83 -18.09
C ALA A 117 -2.83 10.40 -18.74
N LEU A 118 -1.94 10.97 -17.92
CA LEU A 118 -0.73 11.64 -18.36
C LEU A 118 0.43 11.40 -17.40
N ASP A 119 1.55 10.92 -17.94
CA ASP A 119 2.84 10.98 -17.26
C ASP A 119 3.51 12.32 -17.58
N PHE A 120 3.31 13.33 -16.73
CA PHE A 120 3.83 14.68 -16.95
C PHE A 120 5.37 14.75 -16.97
N LEU A 121 6.08 13.71 -16.52
CA LEU A 121 7.54 13.64 -16.63
C LEU A 121 8.00 13.42 -18.07
N ASN A 122 7.17 12.78 -18.90
CA ASN A 122 7.56 12.31 -20.22
C ASN A 122 6.62 12.79 -21.34
N LYS A 123 5.41 13.27 -21.01
CA LYS A 123 4.39 13.69 -21.99
C LYS A 123 3.83 15.06 -21.65
N ASP A 124 3.52 15.82 -22.70
CA ASP A 124 2.90 17.14 -22.57
C ASP A 124 1.37 17.01 -22.56
N PRO A 125 0.66 17.86 -21.79
CA PRO A 125 -0.80 17.81 -21.67
C PRO A 125 -1.55 18.27 -22.93
N GLY A 126 -0.87 18.85 -23.92
CA GLY A 126 -1.45 19.36 -25.15
C GLY A 126 -1.99 20.80 -25.02
N GLY A 127 -1.44 21.70 -25.83
CA GLY A 127 -1.76 23.13 -25.79
C GLY A 127 -1.16 23.87 -24.59
N THR A 128 -1.61 25.11 -24.36
CA THR A 128 -1.15 25.99 -23.28
C THR A 128 -2.24 26.30 -22.26
N PHE A 129 -1.83 26.58 -21.02
CA PHE A 129 -2.71 26.84 -19.88
C PHE A 129 -2.37 28.20 -19.24
N ASP A 130 -3.40 28.91 -18.76
CA ASP A 130 -3.26 30.20 -18.08
C ASP A 130 -3.32 30.09 -16.53
N LEU A 131 -3.67 28.90 -16.03
CA LEU A 131 -3.48 28.45 -14.65
C LEU A 131 -3.01 26.99 -14.61
N VAL A 132 -1.95 26.72 -13.86
CA VAL A 132 -1.46 25.36 -13.58
C VAL A 132 -1.39 25.18 -12.07
N ILE A 133 -1.99 24.10 -11.57
CA ILE A 133 -1.91 23.67 -10.17
C ILE A 133 -1.09 22.38 -10.13
N CYS A 134 -0.18 22.26 -9.16
CA CYS A 134 0.45 20.98 -8.84
C CYS A 134 0.55 20.84 -7.32
N ALA A 135 -0.41 20.11 -6.75
CA ALA A 135 -0.47 19.81 -5.33
C ALA A 135 0.08 18.40 -5.06
N GLU A 136 0.82 18.23 -3.96
CA GLU A 136 1.20 16.93 -3.38
C GLU A 136 1.87 15.91 -4.35
N THR A 137 2.44 16.41 -5.46
CA THR A 137 3.01 15.55 -6.52
C THR A 137 4.53 15.67 -6.70
N LEU A 138 5.11 16.87 -6.51
CA LEU A 138 6.51 17.14 -6.88
C LEU A 138 7.56 16.27 -6.18
N TYR A 139 7.30 15.80 -4.96
CA TYR A 139 8.25 14.94 -4.24
C TYR A 139 8.40 13.53 -4.84
N TYR A 140 7.49 13.09 -5.73
CA TYR A 140 7.64 11.86 -6.51
C TYR A 140 8.59 12.01 -7.70
N THR A 141 8.86 13.26 -8.12
CA THR A 141 9.60 13.55 -9.33
C THR A 141 11.11 13.44 -9.12
N GLY A 142 11.61 13.83 -7.94
CA GLY A 142 13.02 13.78 -7.58
C GLY A 142 13.54 15.09 -7.00
N ARG A 143 14.84 15.36 -7.18
CA ARG A 143 15.52 16.58 -6.71
C ARG A 143 16.50 17.11 -7.74
N GLY A 144 17.01 18.33 -7.52
CA GLY A 144 18.09 18.90 -8.33
C GLY A 144 17.66 19.17 -9.77
N GLU A 145 18.47 18.70 -10.73
CA GLU A 145 18.17 18.78 -12.17
C GLU A 145 16.79 18.24 -12.54
N ARG A 146 16.31 17.22 -11.83
CA ARG A 146 15.00 16.64 -12.15
C ARG A 146 13.85 17.61 -11.91
N LEU A 147 13.88 18.33 -10.79
CA LEU A 147 12.90 19.37 -10.50
C LEU A 147 13.06 20.55 -11.47
N ARG A 148 14.30 20.96 -11.80
CA ARG A 148 14.56 21.96 -12.85
C ARG A 148 13.89 21.58 -14.17
N SER A 149 14.06 20.34 -14.62
CA SER A 149 13.44 19.85 -15.85
C SER A 149 11.91 19.85 -15.77
N VAL A 150 11.32 19.45 -14.64
CA VAL A 150 9.87 19.50 -14.42
C VAL A 150 9.35 20.93 -14.52
N PHE A 151 10.01 21.91 -13.90
CA PHE A 151 9.62 23.31 -14.00
C PHE A 151 9.81 23.89 -15.41
N GLY A 152 10.84 23.45 -16.14
CA GLY A 152 11.02 23.75 -17.55
C GLY A 152 9.87 23.23 -18.41
N ARG A 153 9.37 22.03 -18.11
CA ARG A 153 8.18 21.44 -18.75
C ARG A 153 6.92 22.23 -18.39
N PHE A 154 6.71 22.59 -17.13
CA PHE A 154 5.58 23.44 -16.72
C PHE A 154 5.57 24.74 -17.52
N ARG A 155 6.73 25.38 -17.66
CA ARG A 155 6.87 26.60 -18.46
C ARG A 155 6.56 26.40 -19.94
N SER A 156 6.79 25.23 -20.53
CA SER A 156 6.58 25.00 -21.97
C SER A 156 5.10 24.88 -22.35
N PHE A 157 4.23 24.52 -21.41
CA PHE A 157 2.78 24.45 -21.61
C PHE A 157 2.00 25.55 -20.86
N MET A 158 2.69 26.61 -20.42
CA MET A 158 2.07 27.77 -19.78
C MET A 158 2.11 28.99 -20.71
N GLU A 159 1.04 29.79 -20.74
CA GLU A 159 1.00 31.08 -21.47
C GLU A 159 1.88 32.15 -20.78
N PRO A 160 2.35 33.20 -21.48
CA PRO A 160 3.01 34.32 -20.81
C PRO A 160 2.05 34.97 -19.80
N GLY A 161 2.51 35.23 -18.57
CA GLY A 161 1.65 35.73 -17.49
C GLY A 161 0.72 34.67 -16.87
N ALA A 162 0.83 33.39 -17.26
CA ALA A 162 0.09 32.30 -16.63
C ALA A 162 0.52 32.09 -15.18
N VAL A 163 -0.42 31.64 -14.34
CA VAL A 163 -0.19 31.41 -12.91
C VAL A 163 0.15 29.94 -12.67
N LEU A 164 1.15 29.68 -11.82
CA LEU A 164 1.48 28.37 -11.28
C LEU A 164 1.25 28.37 -9.77
N VAL A 165 0.39 27.48 -9.27
CA VAL A 165 0.16 27.29 -7.84
C VAL A 165 0.71 25.94 -7.41
N LEU A 166 1.60 25.96 -6.42
CA LEU A 166 2.20 24.77 -5.84
C LEU A 166 1.77 24.62 -4.38
N VAL A 167 1.37 23.39 -4.01
CA VAL A 167 0.91 23.07 -2.66
C VAL A 167 1.61 21.81 -2.16
N HIS A 168 2.46 21.96 -1.14
CA HIS A 168 3.23 20.86 -0.54
C HIS A 168 3.44 21.08 0.95
N GLU A 169 3.85 20.02 1.65
CA GLU A 169 4.24 20.06 3.08
C GLU A 169 5.22 21.20 3.40
N TRP A 170 4.94 21.93 4.48
CA TRP A 170 5.83 23.00 4.97
C TRP A 170 6.70 22.50 6.13
N PRO A 171 8.02 22.82 6.19
CA PRO A 171 8.80 23.70 5.29
C PRO A 171 9.48 23.00 4.10
N GLU A 172 9.09 21.76 3.77
CA GLU A 172 9.71 21.02 2.67
C GLU A 172 9.51 21.68 1.30
N ALA A 173 8.37 22.34 1.11
CA ALA A 173 8.07 23.18 -0.05
C ALA A 173 9.26 24.07 -0.47
N ARG A 174 9.98 24.71 0.48
CA ARG A 174 11.16 25.55 0.18
C ARG A 174 12.28 24.80 -0.53
N ARG A 175 12.42 23.51 -0.25
CA ARG A 175 13.43 22.65 -0.90
C ARG A 175 12.97 22.20 -2.28
N LEU A 176 11.69 21.90 -2.44
CA LEU A 176 11.10 21.51 -3.72
C LEU A 176 11.13 22.67 -4.71
N TYR A 177 10.85 23.89 -4.25
CA TYR A 177 10.69 25.06 -5.11
C TYR A 177 11.97 25.85 -5.34
N ARG A 178 13.09 25.51 -4.69
CA ARG A 178 14.36 26.25 -4.81
C ARG A 178 14.73 26.56 -6.26
N HIS A 179 14.62 25.57 -7.14
CA HIS A 179 14.97 25.74 -8.55
C HIS A 179 13.95 26.52 -9.37
N LEU A 180 12.74 26.67 -8.86
CA LEU A 180 11.74 27.57 -9.41
C LEU A 180 11.98 29.00 -8.93
N ASP A 181 12.35 29.18 -7.65
CA ASP A 181 12.73 30.48 -7.06
C ASP A 181 13.94 31.11 -7.78
N GLU A 182 14.88 30.27 -8.22
CA GLU A 182 16.08 30.67 -8.96
C GLU A 182 15.83 30.83 -10.48
N ASN A 183 14.64 30.50 -10.98
CA ASN A 183 14.35 30.46 -12.42
C ASN A 183 13.90 31.84 -12.94
N PRO A 184 14.63 32.48 -13.87
CA PRO A 184 14.25 33.80 -14.38
C PRO A 184 12.96 33.79 -15.23
N GLY A 185 12.43 32.61 -15.58
CA GLY A 185 11.15 32.45 -16.27
C GLY A 185 9.94 32.38 -15.33
N PHE A 186 10.15 32.46 -14.01
CA PHE A 186 9.08 32.50 -13.02
C PHE A 186 9.32 33.59 -11.98
N ARG A 187 8.27 34.30 -11.61
CA ARG A 187 8.29 35.27 -10.51
C ARG A 187 7.39 34.76 -9.39
N LYS A 188 7.93 34.58 -8.19
CA LYS A 188 7.13 34.27 -7.00
C LYS A 188 6.23 35.48 -6.68
N VAL A 189 4.93 35.25 -6.60
CA VAL A 189 3.90 36.25 -6.28
C VAL A 189 3.60 36.23 -4.79
N SER A 190 3.42 35.04 -4.21
CA SER A 190 3.13 34.88 -2.79
C SER A 190 3.50 33.47 -2.29
N GLU A 191 3.74 33.35 -0.98
CA GLU A 191 3.99 32.09 -0.28
C GLU A 191 3.27 32.17 1.08
N HIS A 192 2.29 31.31 1.28
CA HIS A 192 1.47 31.28 2.49
C HIS A 192 1.62 29.92 3.18
N PRO A 193 2.50 29.81 4.21
CA PRO A 193 2.57 28.63 5.04
C PRO A 193 1.37 28.60 6.01
N TYR A 194 0.82 27.40 6.18
CA TYR A 194 -0.27 27.09 7.10
C TYR A 194 0.22 26.08 8.13
N GLU A 195 0.07 26.43 9.40
CA GLU A 195 0.13 25.46 10.48
C GLU A 195 -1.24 24.78 10.59
N HIS A 196 -1.26 23.44 10.52
CA HIS A 196 -2.48 22.67 10.62
C HIS A 196 -2.26 21.45 11.54
N PRO A 197 -3.21 21.09 12.43
CA PRO A 197 -3.04 19.99 13.39
C PRO A 197 -2.66 18.64 12.78
N VAL A 198 -3.09 18.38 11.54
CA VAL A 198 -2.76 17.14 10.81
C VAL A 198 -1.36 17.20 10.20
N ARG A 199 -1.11 18.20 9.34
CA ARG A 199 0.19 18.43 8.71
C ARG A 199 0.28 19.86 8.17
N PRO A 200 1.36 20.61 8.45
CA PRO A 200 1.56 21.92 7.85
C PRO A 200 1.81 21.82 6.34
N TYR A 201 1.36 22.83 5.59
CA TYR A 201 1.54 22.93 4.14
C TYR A 201 1.74 24.39 3.75
N ALA A 202 2.19 24.65 2.52
CA ALA A 202 2.25 26.01 1.99
C ALA A 202 1.59 26.09 0.62
N VAL A 203 0.82 27.15 0.41
CA VAL A 203 0.30 27.53 -0.91
C VAL A 203 1.23 28.60 -1.48
N THR A 204 1.90 28.29 -2.59
CA THR A 204 2.87 29.21 -3.21
C THR A 204 2.45 29.50 -4.65
N VAL A 205 2.37 30.77 -4.98
CA VAL A 205 1.90 31.26 -6.28
C VAL A 205 3.07 31.87 -7.03
N TYR A 206 3.24 31.46 -8.28
CA TYR A 206 4.18 32.01 -9.24
C TYR A 206 3.46 32.49 -10.49
N GLU A 207 4.11 33.39 -11.21
CA GLU A 207 3.69 33.85 -12.52
C GLU A 207 4.79 33.54 -13.53
N ARG A 208 4.43 33.01 -14.70
CA ARG A 208 5.35 32.82 -15.82
C ARG A 208 5.71 34.18 -16.40
N VAL A 209 7.01 34.49 -16.39
CA VAL A 209 7.55 35.71 -16.98
C VAL A 209 8.40 35.37 -18.20
N GLU A 210 8.42 36.26 -19.19
CA GLU A 210 9.38 36.14 -20.27
C GLU A 210 10.76 36.56 -19.74
N PRO A 211 11.82 35.74 -19.93
CA PRO A 211 13.15 36.15 -19.53
C PRO A 211 13.53 37.38 -20.35
N GLY A 212 13.87 38.48 -19.68
CA GLY A 212 14.64 39.54 -20.32
C GLY A 212 15.93 38.94 -20.90
N SER A 213 16.38 39.45 -22.04
CA SER A 213 17.54 38.97 -22.81
C SER A 213 18.80 38.79 -21.95
N ALA A 214 18.98 37.60 -21.38
CA ALA A 214 20.17 37.18 -20.68
C ALA A 214 20.56 35.78 -21.16
N THR A 215 21.77 35.70 -21.69
CA THR A 215 22.39 34.58 -22.37
C THR A 215 22.39 33.29 -21.56
N ALA A 216 21.99 32.19 -22.21
CA ALA A 216 22.01 30.84 -21.68
C ALA A 216 23.43 30.39 -21.32
N ALA A 217 23.68 30.09 -20.04
CA ALA A 217 24.91 29.46 -19.58
C ALA A 217 24.77 27.92 -19.58
N HIS A 218 25.49 27.32 -20.53
CA HIS A 218 26.07 25.97 -20.59
C HIS A 218 25.33 24.76 -19.97
N ALA A 219 24.93 23.85 -20.86
CA ALA A 219 24.65 22.46 -20.55
C ALA A 219 25.94 21.72 -20.10
N SER A 220 25.96 21.23 -18.86
CA SER A 220 27.00 20.33 -18.37
C SER A 220 26.56 18.87 -18.59
N ARG A 221 27.41 18.07 -19.23
CA ARG A 221 27.19 16.63 -19.47
C ARG A 221 27.19 15.87 -18.14
N SER A 222 26.10 15.17 -17.87
CA SER A 222 25.97 14.19 -16.79
C SER A 222 26.88 12.97 -17.05
N ARG A 223 27.79 12.69 -16.11
CA ARG A 223 28.45 11.39 -15.99
C ARG A 223 27.52 10.45 -15.21
N SER A 224 27.09 9.37 -15.86
CA SER A 224 26.41 8.26 -15.18
C SER A 224 27.42 7.49 -14.32
N LEU A 225 27.07 7.27 -13.05
CA LEU A 225 27.77 6.31 -12.21
C LEU A 225 27.28 4.89 -12.53
N PRO A 226 28.16 3.89 -12.55
CA PRO A 226 27.77 2.51 -12.83
C PRO A 226 26.85 1.95 -11.73
N PHE A 227 25.76 1.33 -12.20
CA PHE A 227 24.60 0.78 -11.48
C PHE A 227 24.90 -0.19 -10.32
N ARG A 228 26.16 -0.62 -10.13
CA ARG A 228 26.56 -1.67 -9.18
C ARG A 228 27.00 -1.18 -7.80
N ALA A 229 27.22 0.12 -7.59
CA ALA A 229 27.83 0.62 -6.35
C ALA A 229 26.83 1.10 -5.26
N LEU A 230 25.52 1.07 -5.50
CA LEU A 230 24.54 1.70 -4.59
C LEU A 230 23.78 0.74 -3.64
N LEU A 231 23.95 -0.58 -3.81
CA LEU A 231 23.26 -1.59 -3.02
C LEU A 231 23.62 -1.61 -1.51
N PRO A 232 24.89 -1.43 -1.10
CA PRO A 232 25.25 -1.50 0.32
C PRO A 232 24.78 -0.28 1.14
N ALA A 233 24.72 0.91 0.53
CA ALA A 233 24.35 2.15 1.22
C ALA A 233 22.84 2.26 1.48
N VAL A 234 22.02 1.66 0.61
CA VAL A 234 20.56 1.51 0.81
C VAL A 234 20.28 0.56 1.98
N ALA A 235 21.09 -0.48 2.18
CA ALA A 235 20.95 -1.42 3.28
C ALA A 235 21.28 -0.81 4.66
N LEU A 236 22.28 0.07 4.74
CA LEU A 236 22.73 0.65 6.01
C LEU A 236 21.82 1.77 6.54
N ALA A 237 21.28 2.63 5.66
CA ALA A 237 20.41 3.75 6.06
C ALA A 237 19.00 3.31 6.50
N VAL A 238 18.62 2.09 6.13
CA VAL A 238 17.34 1.46 6.40
C VAL A 238 17.33 0.72 7.75
N GLY A 239 18.48 0.18 8.18
CA GLY A 239 18.62 -0.52 9.46
C GLY A 239 18.32 0.35 10.69
N THR A 240 18.45 1.69 10.60
CA THR A 240 18.22 2.60 11.73
C THR A 240 16.77 3.08 11.87
N ALA A 241 15.89 2.79 10.91
CA ALA A 241 14.52 3.32 10.89
C ALA A 241 13.49 2.42 11.60
N ALA A 242 13.82 1.16 11.88
CA ALA A 242 12.91 0.20 12.52
C ALA A 242 12.85 0.32 14.06
N ALA A 243 13.74 1.10 14.68
CA ALA A 243 13.82 1.23 16.14
C ALA A 243 12.76 2.18 16.77
N GLY A 244 11.82 2.74 15.98
CA GLY A 244 11.07 3.94 16.39
C GLY A 244 9.54 3.92 16.34
N ARG A 245 8.87 2.80 15.98
CA ARG A 245 7.41 2.71 16.19
C ARG A 245 7.17 2.27 17.65
N PRO A 246 6.49 3.06 18.50
CA PRO A 246 6.12 2.58 19.82
C PRO A 246 5.24 1.34 19.67
N VAL A 247 5.60 0.29 20.38
CA VAL A 247 4.78 -0.91 20.55
C VAL A 247 3.48 -0.45 21.21
N VAL A 248 2.40 -0.43 20.45
CA VAL A 248 1.06 -0.14 20.99
C VAL A 248 0.63 -1.39 21.74
N ASP A 249 0.22 -1.22 23.01
CA ASP A 249 -0.02 -2.27 24.00
C ASP A 249 -0.42 -3.64 23.42
N GLU A 250 0.45 -4.59 23.74
CA GLU A 250 0.47 -5.96 23.27
C GLU A 250 -0.74 -6.74 23.78
N LEU A 251 -1.39 -7.52 22.91
CA LEU A 251 -2.26 -8.61 23.35
C LEU A 251 -1.40 -9.70 24.05
N PRO A 252 -1.54 -9.92 25.37
CA PRO A 252 -0.79 -10.96 26.06
C PRO A 252 -1.29 -12.33 25.63
N LEU A 253 -0.35 -13.21 25.25
CA LEU A 253 -0.66 -14.61 24.95
C LEU A 253 -1.17 -15.33 26.20
N PRO A 254 -2.10 -16.30 26.05
CA PRO A 254 -2.55 -17.10 27.19
C PRO A 254 -1.43 -17.97 27.75
N PRO A 255 -1.32 -18.11 29.08
CA PRO A 255 -0.42 -19.08 29.69
C PRO A 255 -0.92 -20.54 29.57
N ALA A 256 -2.19 -20.79 29.19
CA ALA A 256 -2.75 -22.14 29.02
C ALA A 256 -3.95 -22.19 28.05
N PHE A 257 -4.06 -23.28 27.27
CA PHE A 257 -5.16 -23.58 26.33
C PHE A 257 -6.10 -24.70 26.85
N SER A 258 -6.34 -24.74 28.16
CA SER A 258 -7.33 -25.67 28.75
C SER A 258 -8.76 -25.15 28.56
N ALA A 259 -9.75 -26.04 28.52
CA ALA A 259 -11.16 -25.67 28.33
C ALA A 259 -11.64 -24.59 29.34
N PRO A 260 -11.37 -24.68 30.67
CA PRO A 260 -11.76 -23.62 31.60
C PRO A 260 -11.07 -22.28 31.35
N ALA A 261 -9.78 -22.28 30.98
CA ALA A 261 -9.03 -21.06 30.72
C ALA A 261 -9.49 -20.37 29.42
N LEU A 262 -9.86 -21.16 28.41
CA LEU A 262 -10.41 -20.66 27.16
C LEU A 262 -11.82 -20.07 27.38
N GLN A 263 -12.68 -20.75 28.14
CA GLN A 263 -14.03 -20.27 28.45
C GLN A 263 -13.99 -18.89 29.15
N ASP A 264 -13.17 -18.75 30.19
CA ASP A 264 -12.94 -17.49 30.91
C ASP A 264 -12.42 -16.37 29.97
N ARG A 265 -11.60 -16.70 28.96
CA ARG A 265 -11.17 -15.73 27.94
C ARG A 265 -12.30 -15.31 27.01
N TYR A 266 -13.10 -16.27 26.53
CA TYR A 266 -14.23 -15.96 25.66
C TYR A 266 -15.24 -15.06 26.36
N GLU A 267 -15.50 -15.31 27.65
CA GLU A 267 -16.34 -14.44 28.49
C GLU A 267 -15.74 -13.05 28.69
N ARG A 268 -14.43 -12.94 28.95
CA ARG A 268 -13.74 -11.64 29.05
C ARG A 268 -13.81 -10.79 27.78
N HIS A 269 -13.84 -11.42 26.61
CA HIS A 269 -13.91 -10.76 25.31
C HIS A 269 -15.28 -10.91 24.65
N ALA A 270 -16.33 -11.03 25.48
CA ALA A 270 -17.68 -11.39 25.05
C ALA A 270 -18.16 -10.60 23.83
N TRP A 271 -18.45 -11.35 22.77
CA TRP A 271 -19.25 -10.92 21.62
C TRP A 271 -20.27 -12.04 21.39
N PRO A 272 -21.59 -11.77 21.35
CA PRO A 272 -22.58 -12.84 21.32
C PRO A 272 -22.34 -13.84 20.18
N GLY A 273 -22.19 -15.12 20.53
CA GLY A 273 -21.96 -16.20 19.57
C GLY A 273 -20.55 -16.32 19.01
N ARG A 274 -19.56 -15.57 19.52
CA ARG A 274 -18.16 -15.63 19.04
C ARG A 274 -17.17 -15.88 20.18
N GLN A 275 -16.06 -16.54 19.84
CA GLN A 275 -15.02 -16.93 20.79
C GLN A 275 -13.71 -16.21 20.47
N PHE A 276 -13.37 -15.16 21.23
CA PHE A 276 -12.12 -14.41 21.04
C PHE A 276 -11.09 -14.78 22.12
N LEU A 277 -9.91 -15.23 21.70
CA LEU A 277 -8.76 -15.42 22.59
C LEU A 277 -8.17 -14.10 23.07
N ALA A 278 -8.29 -13.09 22.21
CA ALA A 278 -7.72 -11.77 22.39
C ALA A 278 -8.46 -10.76 21.51
N LEU A 279 -8.78 -9.59 22.07
CA LEU A 279 -9.43 -8.49 21.37
C LEU A 279 -8.86 -7.15 21.86
N SER A 280 -8.33 -6.34 20.95
CA SER A 280 -7.86 -4.98 21.23
C SER A 280 -8.52 -4.00 20.26
N ARG A 281 -9.04 -2.90 20.79
CA ARG A 281 -9.65 -1.81 20.02
C ARG A 281 -8.70 -0.63 19.82
N LYS A 282 -7.42 -0.77 20.20
CA LYS A 282 -6.39 0.29 20.03
C LYS A 282 -5.88 0.30 18.59
N GLY A 283 -5.63 1.49 18.03
CA GLY A 283 -5.18 1.64 16.64
C GLY A 283 -6.20 1.05 15.67
N ASP A 284 -5.71 0.32 14.66
CA ASP A 284 -6.56 -0.42 13.70
C ASP A 284 -7.22 -1.66 14.31
N GLY A 285 -6.91 -1.96 15.58
CA GLY A 285 -7.47 -3.07 16.33
C GLY A 285 -6.85 -4.42 15.97
N GLN A 286 -6.94 -5.36 16.91
CA GLN A 286 -6.43 -6.72 16.79
C GLN A 286 -7.46 -7.69 17.33
N ALA A 287 -7.58 -8.84 16.70
CA ALA A 287 -8.51 -9.89 17.12
C ALA A 287 -7.96 -11.26 16.75
N ILE A 288 -8.06 -12.20 17.69
CA ILE A 288 -7.76 -13.61 17.46
C ILE A 288 -9.03 -14.37 17.81
N GLU A 289 -9.78 -14.75 16.78
CA GLU A 289 -11.03 -15.51 16.92
C GLU A 289 -10.74 -17.00 16.78
N VAL A 290 -11.45 -17.81 17.56
CA VAL A 290 -11.54 -19.26 17.44
C VAL A 290 -12.92 -19.63 16.93
N VAL A 291 -12.96 -20.55 15.97
CA VAL A 291 -14.18 -21.19 15.48
C VAL A 291 -14.03 -22.69 15.71
N GLY A 292 -14.96 -23.26 16.49
CA GLY A 292 -14.94 -24.67 16.92
C GLY A 292 -14.33 -24.89 18.32
N ASP A 293 -14.11 -26.16 18.69
CA ASP A 293 -13.53 -26.52 19.99
C ASP A 293 -12.01 -26.62 19.91
N LEU A 294 -11.30 -25.54 20.29
CA LEU A 294 -9.84 -25.52 20.32
C LEU A 294 -9.23 -26.43 21.40
N ALA A 295 -9.92 -26.68 22.51
CA ALA A 295 -9.39 -27.51 23.60
C ALA A 295 -9.36 -29.00 23.22
N GLY A 296 -10.39 -29.45 22.50
CA GLY A 296 -10.52 -30.84 22.02
C GLY A 296 -10.02 -31.08 20.59
N ALA A 297 -9.54 -30.04 19.89
CA ALA A 297 -9.13 -30.18 18.49
C ALA A 297 -7.91 -31.08 18.31
N ALA A 298 -7.99 -32.03 17.37
CA ALA A 298 -6.83 -32.76 16.87
C ALA A 298 -6.08 -31.97 15.77
N ARG A 299 -6.78 -31.04 15.11
CA ARG A 299 -6.28 -30.21 14.01
C ARG A 299 -6.62 -28.74 14.25
N VAL A 300 -5.64 -27.87 14.04
CA VAL A 300 -5.82 -26.42 14.13
C VAL A 300 -5.40 -25.78 12.80
N ILE A 301 -6.33 -25.08 12.18
CA ILE A 301 -6.05 -24.25 11.01
C ILE A 301 -5.88 -22.82 11.51
N VAL A 302 -4.77 -22.16 11.20
CA VAL A 302 -4.57 -20.73 11.51
C VAL A 302 -4.58 -19.96 10.20
N TYR A 303 -5.57 -19.08 10.05
CA TYR A 303 -5.68 -18.18 8.91
C TYR A 303 -4.95 -16.86 9.20
N VAL A 304 -3.99 -16.52 8.35
CA VAL A 304 -3.20 -15.28 8.43
C VAL A 304 -3.55 -14.39 7.23
N PRO A 305 -4.16 -13.23 7.46
CA PRO A 305 -4.73 -12.42 6.39
C PRO A 305 -3.67 -11.54 5.71
N GLY A 306 -4.09 -10.88 4.62
CA GLY A 306 -3.27 -9.88 3.92
C GLY A 306 -3.13 -8.54 4.64
N SER A 307 -2.54 -7.58 3.93
CA SER A 307 -2.44 -6.17 4.31
C SER A 307 -3.80 -5.45 4.33
N GLY A 308 -3.89 -4.31 5.02
CA GLY A 308 -5.13 -3.50 5.09
C GLY A 308 -6.24 -4.10 5.96
N GLN A 309 -5.89 -5.05 6.82
CA GLN A 309 -6.83 -5.72 7.71
C GLN A 309 -6.81 -5.06 9.07
N SER A 310 -8.00 -4.86 9.61
CA SER A 310 -8.27 -4.13 10.85
C SER A 310 -9.43 -4.82 11.56
N LEU A 311 -9.65 -4.46 12.83
CA LEU A 311 -10.85 -4.91 13.54
C LEU A 311 -12.13 -4.44 12.84
N ALA A 312 -12.12 -3.28 12.18
CA ALA A 312 -13.27 -2.80 11.41
C ALA A 312 -13.53 -3.68 10.18
N SER A 313 -12.48 -4.18 9.50
CA SER A 313 -12.61 -5.03 8.31
C SER A 313 -12.65 -6.53 8.59
N PHE A 314 -12.74 -6.94 9.86
CA PHE A 314 -12.59 -8.32 10.32
C PHE A 314 -13.58 -9.31 9.67
N ASP A 315 -14.75 -8.84 9.25
CA ASP A 315 -15.80 -9.63 8.61
C ASP A 315 -16.29 -9.04 7.27
N HIS A 316 -15.47 -8.22 6.59
CA HIS A 316 -15.90 -7.49 5.38
C HIS A 316 -15.85 -8.29 4.07
N SER A 317 -14.87 -9.17 3.92
CA SER A 317 -14.60 -9.91 2.67
C SER A 317 -14.34 -11.39 2.96
N PRO A 318 -14.37 -12.30 1.96
CA PRO A 318 -14.07 -13.72 2.19
C PRO A 318 -12.69 -13.98 2.83
N GLU A 319 -11.72 -13.10 2.56
CA GLU A 319 -10.33 -13.14 3.07
C GLU A 319 -10.13 -12.25 4.31
N SER A 320 -11.21 -11.66 4.83
CA SER A 320 -11.16 -11.04 6.14
C SER A 320 -11.04 -12.12 7.22
N PRO A 321 -10.28 -11.90 8.31
CA PRO A 321 -9.92 -12.95 9.26
C PRO A 321 -11.09 -13.77 9.81
N GLY A 322 -12.19 -13.12 10.19
CA GLY A 322 -13.36 -13.79 10.73
C GLY A 322 -14.10 -14.60 9.66
N ARG A 323 -14.45 -13.97 8.53
CA ARG A 323 -15.10 -14.65 7.40
C ARG A 323 -14.30 -15.86 6.89
N ALA A 324 -12.99 -15.70 6.74
CA ALA A 324 -12.08 -16.75 6.32
C ALA A 324 -12.06 -17.92 7.32
N ALA A 325 -11.99 -17.62 8.62
CA ALA A 325 -11.98 -18.64 9.66
C ALA A 325 -13.27 -19.46 9.69
N HIS A 326 -14.42 -18.79 9.59
CA HIS A 326 -15.74 -19.45 9.51
C HIS A 326 -15.88 -20.29 8.24
N ALA A 327 -15.52 -19.75 7.07
CA ALA A 327 -15.58 -20.49 5.81
C ALA A 327 -14.67 -21.74 5.80
N LEU A 328 -13.44 -21.61 6.33
CA LEU A 328 -12.53 -22.74 6.49
C LEU A 328 -13.06 -23.78 7.48
N TYR A 329 -13.68 -23.34 8.58
CA TYR A 329 -14.27 -24.24 9.57
C TYR A 329 -15.44 -25.04 9.01
N ASP A 330 -16.38 -24.36 8.36
CA ASP A 330 -17.56 -24.98 7.75
C ASP A 330 -17.18 -26.01 6.67
N GLU A 331 -16.17 -25.70 5.86
CA GLU A 331 -15.66 -26.63 4.86
C GLU A 331 -14.89 -27.79 5.51
N ALA A 332 -14.03 -27.53 6.49
CA ALA A 332 -13.26 -28.54 7.19
C ALA A 332 -14.14 -29.54 7.96
N ALA A 333 -15.26 -29.07 8.53
CA ALA A 333 -16.24 -29.90 9.25
C ALA A 333 -16.83 -31.02 8.36
N ARG A 334 -16.86 -30.84 7.04
CA ARG A 334 -17.29 -31.88 6.09
C ARG A 334 -16.35 -33.09 6.04
N SER A 335 -15.11 -32.92 6.50
CA SER A 335 -14.12 -34.01 6.62
C SER A 335 -14.19 -34.73 7.97
N GLY A 336 -15.14 -34.37 8.83
CA GLY A 336 -15.34 -34.96 10.16
C GLY A 336 -15.03 -33.98 11.31
N PRO A 337 -15.39 -34.34 12.55
CA PRO A 337 -15.14 -33.51 13.72
C PRO A 337 -13.65 -33.43 14.08
N GLY A 338 -13.31 -32.51 15.00
CA GLY A 338 -11.96 -32.41 15.58
C GLY A 338 -11.03 -31.38 14.93
N THR A 339 -11.57 -30.47 14.12
CA THR A 339 -10.84 -29.32 13.59
C THR A 339 -11.33 -28.04 14.26
N ALA A 340 -10.42 -27.19 14.73
CA ALA A 340 -10.70 -25.81 15.10
C ALA A 340 -9.99 -24.87 14.11
N VAL A 341 -10.57 -23.71 13.85
CA VAL A 341 -9.98 -22.68 12.97
C VAL A 341 -9.77 -21.39 13.73
N ILE A 342 -8.64 -20.73 13.51
CA ILE A 342 -8.26 -19.49 14.15
C ILE A 342 -8.13 -18.40 13.10
N GLY A 343 -8.98 -17.37 13.18
CA GLY A 343 -8.81 -16.14 12.42
C GLY A 343 -7.82 -15.22 13.13
N TRP A 344 -6.61 -15.10 12.59
CA TRP A 344 -5.50 -14.44 13.29
C TRP A 344 -5.22 -13.03 12.75
N LEU A 345 -5.67 -12.01 13.47
CA LEU A 345 -5.26 -10.61 13.31
C LEU A 345 -4.42 -10.19 14.53
N GLY A 346 -3.25 -10.80 14.67
CA GLY A 346 -2.38 -10.67 15.84
C GLY A 346 -1.32 -9.58 15.72
N TYR A 347 -1.33 -8.73 14.69
CA TYR A 347 -0.40 -7.62 14.54
C TYR A 347 -1.02 -6.46 13.74
N ASP A 348 -0.38 -5.30 13.80
CA ASP A 348 -0.71 -4.13 12.97
C ASP A 348 -0.30 -4.39 11.51
N THR A 349 -1.25 -4.79 10.67
CA THR A 349 -0.97 -5.10 9.26
C THR A 349 -0.58 -3.83 8.52
N PRO A 350 0.31 -3.88 7.52
CA PRO A 350 0.64 -2.69 6.76
C PRO A 350 -0.59 -2.19 5.99
N ASP A 351 -0.86 -0.88 6.05
CA ASP A 351 -1.89 -0.26 5.23
C ASP A 351 -1.62 -0.47 3.74
N LEU A 352 -2.70 -0.62 2.96
CA LEU A 352 -2.64 -0.70 1.49
C LEU A 352 -2.14 0.58 0.81
N VAL A 353 -1.87 1.65 1.55
CA VAL A 353 -1.26 2.87 1.01
C VAL A 353 0.15 3.10 1.55
N ASN A 354 0.63 2.20 2.42
CA ASN A 354 1.93 2.28 3.06
C ASN A 354 2.99 1.53 2.23
N PRO A 355 4.07 2.19 1.78
CA PRO A 355 5.15 1.55 1.02
C PRO A 355 5.86 0.41 1.75
N GLU A 356 5.75 0.30 3.07
CA GLU A 356 6.26 -0.82 3.86
C GLU A 356 5.68 -2.17 3.41
N ILE A 357 4.51 -2.18 2.75
CA ILE A 357 3.93 -3.36 2.11
C ILE A 357 4.82 -4.00 1.03
N ALA A 358 5.83 -3.30 0.53
CA ALA A 358 6.83 -3.83 -0.41
C ALA A 358 8.12 -4.30 0.30
N THR A 359 8.13 -4.28 1.63
CA THR A 359 9.28 -4.66 2.47
C THR A 359 8.93 -5.78 3.44
N SER A 360 9.92 -6.46 3.98
CA SER A 360 9.74 -7.55 4.94
C SER A 360 9.46 -7.10 6.38
N TRP A 361 9.67 -5.83 6.78
CA TRP A 361 9.66 -5.47 8.20
C TRP A 361 8.31 -5.58 8.92
N PRO A 362 7.17 -5.16 8.33
CA PRO A 362 5.88 -5.48 8.94
C PRO A 362 5.69 -6.99 9.10
N ALA A 363 6.13 -7.77 8.11
CA ALA A 363 6.12 -9.22 8.18
C ALA A 363 7.05 -9.79 9.25
N ASP A 364 8.23 -9.21 9.48
CA ASP A 364 9.16 -9.62 10.55
C ASP A 364 8.50 -9.44 11.94
N ARG A 365 7.85 -8.28 12.18
CA ARG A 365 7.09 -8.04 13.43
C ARG A 365 5.90 -8.99 13.58
N GLY A 366 5.13 -9.17 12.51
CA GLY A 366 4.03 -10.13 12.49
C GLY A 366 4.52 -11.56 12.75
N ALA A 367 5.69 -11.93 12.21
CA ALA A 367 6.26 -13.26 12.32
C ALA A 367 6.69 -13.57 13.76
N GLU A 368 7.31 -12.64 14.47
CA GLU A 368 7.63 -12.82 15.90
C GLU A 368 6.38 -13.11 16.72
N ARG A 369 5.30 -12.35 16.50
CA ARG A 369 4.02 -12.57 17.20
C ARG A 369 3.36 -13.89 16.82
N LEU A 370 3.38 -14.23 15.53
CA LEU A 370 2.85 -15.50 15.04
C LEU A 370 3.65 -16.68 15.61
N ARG A 371 4.98 -16.60 15.69
CA ARG A 371 5.83 -17.63 16.30
C ARG A 371 5.48 -17.87 17.76
N SER A 372 5.36 -16.80 18.55
CA SER A 372 4.99 -16.90 19.96
C SER A 372 3.59 -17.48 20.12
N PHE A 373 2.64 -17.08 19.26
CA PHE A 373 1.29 -17.63 19.25
C PHE A 373 1.27 -19.13 18.93
N LEU A 374 1.92 -19.55 17.84
CA LEU A 374 1.94 -20.95 17.40
C LEU A 374 2.69 -21.86 18.37
N SER A 375 3.73 -21.36 19.04
CA SER A 375 4.47 -22.12 20.05
C SER A 375 3.66 -22.34 21.33
N ALA A 376 2.64 -21.51 21.57
CA ALA A 376 1.76 -21.61 22.72
C ALA A 376 0.57 -22.56 22.46
N LEU A 377 0.27 -22.89 21.20
CA LEU A 377 -0.79 -23.85 20.86
C LEU A 377 -0.53 -25.23 21.49
N PRO A 378 -1.57 -26.05 21.72
CA PRO A 378 -1.41 -27.35 22.37
C PRO A 378 -0.38 -28.25 21.63
N PRO A 379 0.56 -28.91 22.35
CA PRO A 379 1.75 -29.51 21.75
C PRO A 379 1.52 -30.73 20.85
N ASN A 380 0.31 -31.31 20.86
CA ASN A 380 -0.03 -32.53 20.12
C ASN A 380 -1.09 -32.31 19.02
N VAL A 381 -1.25 -31.08 18.53
CA VAL A 381 -2.20 -30.77 17.45
C VAL A 381 -1.48 -30.66 16.11
N ARG A 382 -2.15 -31.10 15.06
CA ARG A 382 -1.68 -30.85 13.70
C ARG A 382 -2.00 -29.41 13.33
N ILE A 383 -0.97 -28.60 13.06
CA ILE A 383 -1.12 -27.20 12.69
C ILE A 383 -0.96 -27.00 11.19
N SER A 384 -1.95 -26.37 10.57
CA SER A 384 -1.92 -25.91 9.18
C SER A 384 -2.04 -24.39 9.13
N LEU A 385 -1.11 -23.73 8.44
CA LEU A 385 -1.17 -22.29 8.18
C LEU A 385 -1.81 -22.04 6.81
N VAL A 386 -2.86 -21.23 6.77
CA VAL A 386 -3.45 -20.73 5.53
C VAL A 386 -3.18 -19.23 5.47
N CYS A 387 -2.32 -18.81 4.55
CA CYS A 387 -1.78 -17.45 4.53
C CYS A 387 -2.09 -16.79 3.20
N HIS A 388 -2.70 -15.61 3.26
CA HIS A 388 -3.17 -14.92 2.08
C HIS A 388 -2.38 -13.63 1.83
N SER A 389 -2.03 -13.34 0.58
CA SER A 389 -1.39 -12.09 0.17
C SER A 389 -0.15 -11.79 1.04
N TYR A 390 -0.01 -10.58 1.60
CA TYR A 390 1.10 -10.21 2.49
C TYR A 390 1.23 -11.13 3.73
N GLY A 391 0.14 -11.75 4.19
CA GLY A 391 0.16 -12.77 5.25
C GLY A 391 1.06 -13.97 4.91
N SER A 392 1.23 -14.28 3.63
CA SER A 392 2.18 -15.30 3.16
C SER A 392 3.63 -14.97 3.55
N VAL A 393 3.99 -13.69 3.51
CA VAL A 393 5.32 -13.21 3.89
C VAL A 393 5.49 -13.40 5.40
N VAL A 394 4.50 -12.99 6.20
CA VAL A 394 4.48 -13.17 7.66
C VAL A 394 4.68 -14.64 8.02
N CYS A 395 3.92 -15.54 7.38
CA CYS A 395 4.06 -16.97 7.59
C CYS A 395 5.42 -17.51 7.16
N GLY A 396 5.92 -17.10 5.99
CA GLY A 396 7.24 -17.49 5.49
C GLY A 396 8.37 -17.10 6.44
N ARG A 397 8.30 -15.92 7.06
CA ARG A 397 9.29 -15.47 8.05
C ARG A 397 9.10 -16.12 9.43
N ALA A 398 7.89 -16.58 9.76
CA ALA A 398 7.59 -17.22 11.02
C ALA A 398 7.94 -18.72 11.07
N VAL A 399 7.78 -19.46 9.96
CA VAL A 399 7.62 -20.92 10.00
C VAL A 399 8.87 -21.72 10.41
N ALA A 400 10.07 -21.14 10.33
CA ALA A 400 11.33 -21.85 10.59
C ALA A 400 11.37 -22.51 11.98
N GLY A 401 11.51 -23.84 12.02
CA GLY A 401 11.57 -24.59 13.28
C GLY A 401 10.28 -24.66 14.11
N LEU A 402 9.14 -24.17 13.60
CA LEU A 402 7.83 -24.33 14.26
C LEU A 402 7.19 -25.69 13.96
N PRO A 403 6.29 -26.20 14.83
CA PRO A 403 5.56 -27.45 14.62
C PRO A 403 4.41 -27.33 13.58
N VAL A 404 4.67 -26.66 12.46
CA VAL A 404 3.71 -26.51 11.36
C VAL A 404 3.84 -27.68 10.39
N HIS A 405 2.70 -28.28 10.02
CA HIS A 405 2.65 -29.45 9.15
C HIS A 405 2.40 -29.07 7.69
N ASP A 406 1.56 -28.07 7.46
CA ASP A 406 1.24 -27.55 6.13
C ASP A 406 1.27 -26.02 6.16
N LEU A 407 1.94 -25.42 5.18
CA LEU A 407 1.94 -23.99 4.91
C LEU A 407 1.32 -23.78 3.54
N ILE A 408 0.09 -23.28 3.51
CA ILE A 408 -0.71 -23.06 2.31
C ILE A 408 -0.75 -21.56 2.05
N VAL A 409 -0.21 -21.12 0.92
CA VAL A 409 -0.19 -19.71 0.53
C VAL A 409 -1.06 -19.45 -0.68
N THR A 410 -1.87 -18.39 -0.65
CA THR A 410 -2.76 -17.99 -1.75
C THR A 410 -2.59 -16.52 -2.11
N GLY A 411 -2.67 -16.20 -3.40
CA GLY A 411 -2.49 -14.84 -3.87
C GLY A 411 -1.19 -14.21 -3.37
N SER A 412 -0.12 -15.01 -3.27
CA SER A 412 1.08 -14.62 -2.53
C SER A 412 2.01 -13.75 -3.37
N PRO A 413 2.52 -12.62 -2.84
CA PRO A 413 3.56 -11.85 -3.50
C PRO A 413 4.96 -12.51 -3.34
N GLY A 414 5.07 -13.54 -2.50
CA GLY A 414 6.30 -14.27 -2.11
C GLY A 414 6.28 -14.65 -0.63
N LEU A 415 7.31 -15.39 -0.17
CA LEU A 415 7.47 -15.79 1.24
C LEU A 415 8.68 -15.15 1.94
N GLY A 416 9.34 -14.19 1.29
CA GLY A 416 10.54 -13.53 1.81
C GLY A 416 11.81 -14.37 1.70
N VAL A 417 11.80 -15.38 0.84
CA VAL A 417 12.94 -16.27 0.51
C VAL A 417 12.93 -16.61 -0.98
N ARG A 418 14.01 -17.21 -1.50
CA ARG A 418 14.10 -17.58 -2.94
C ARG A 418 13.65 -19.00 -3.22
N LYS A 419 13.83 -19.92 -2.28
CA LYS A 419 13.41 -21.33 -2.41
C LYS A 419 12.72 -21.82 -1.16
N VAL A 420 11.87 -22.84 -1.29
CA VAL A 420 11.24 -23.54 -0.15
C VAL A 420 12.28 -24.02 0.86
N SER A 421 13.44 -24.50 0.41
CA SER A 421 14.54 -24.94 1.30
C SER A 421 15.03 -23.84 2.25
N ASP A 422 14.93 -22.57 1.85
CA ASP A 422 15.39 -21.43 2.63
C ASP A 422 14.44 -21.10 3.80
N LEU A 423 13.20 -21.61 3.79
CA LEU A 423 12.23 -21.45 4.89
C LEU A 423 12.63 -22.23 6.15
N ARG A 424 13.53 -23.22 6.01
CA ARG A 424 14.00 -24.08 7.13
C ARG A 424 12.85 -24.66 7.95
N THR A 425 11.80 -25.09 7.27
CA THR A 425 10.62 -25.72 7.85
C THR A 425 10.51 -27.19 7.47
N ARG A 426 9.79 -27.96 8.28
CA ARG A 426 9.36 -29.33 7.95
C ARG A 426 7.96 -29.37 7.34
N ALA A 427 7.27 -28.22 7.30
CA ALA A 427 5.95 -28.13 6.70
C ALA A 427 6.01 -28.44 5.20
N ARG A 428 4.99 -29.13 4.68
CA ARG A 428 4.73 -29.14 3.24
C ARG A 428 4.29 -27.73 2.83
N VAL A 429 4.89 -27.20 1.77
CA VAL A 429 4.58 -25.84 1.30
C VAL A 429 3.74 -25.96 0.05
N TRP A 430 2.53 -25.40 0.11
CA TRP A 430 1.53 -25.40 -0.95
C TRP A 430 1.31 -23.98 -1.44
N ALA A 431 1.21 -23.77 -2.74
CA ALA A 431 1.00 -22.44 -3.31
C ALA A 431 -0.12 -22.46 -4.36
N ALA A 432 -1.07 -21.53 -4.24
CA ALA A 432 -2.15 -21.33 -5.20
C ALA A 432 -2.14 -19.90 -5.74
N LEU A 433 -2.41 -19.78 -7.04
CA LEU A 433 -2.75 -18.51 -7.67
C LEU A 433 -3.94 -18.73 -8.61
N GLY A 434 -5.01 -17.96 -8.38
CA GLY A 434 -6.16 -17.93 -9.27
C GLY A 434 -5.81 -17.21 -10.59
N SER A 435 -6.41 -17.68 -11.68
CA SER A 435 -6.21 -17.12 -13.02
C SER A 435 -6.64 -15.65 -13.17
N ASN A 436 -7.49 -15.15 -12.26
CA ASN A 436 -7.94 -13.76 -12.21
C ASN A 436 -7.32 -12.95 -11.07
N ASP A 437 -6.27 -13.47 -10.42
CA ASP A 437 -5.55 -12.75 -9.36
C ASP A 437 -4.48 -11.82 -9.95
N ASP A 438 -4.59 -10.54 -9.63
CA ASP A 438 -3.74 -9.45 -10.10
C ASP A 438 -2.63 -9.07 -9.09
N VAL A 439 -2.37 -9.91 -8.09
CA VAL A 439 -1.32 -9.67 -7.10
C VAL A 439 0.05 -9.37 -7.74
N PHE A 440 0.66 -8.29 -7.28
CA PHE A 440 1.96 -7.85 -7.74
C PHE A 440 3.09 -8.78 -7.22
N ARG A 441 3.75 -9.47 -8.14
CA ARG A 441 4.78 -10.49 -7.86
C ARG A 441 6.08 -10.18 -8.60
N PRO A 442 6.91 -9.24 -8.10
CA PRO A 442 8.09 -8.78 -8.81
C PRO A 442 9.23 -9.80 -8.86
N GLY A 443 9.19 -10.87 -8.05
CA GLY A 443 10.24 -11.89 -8.02
C GLY A 443 11.57 -11.43 -7.40
N VAL A 444 11.61 -10.23 -6.80
CA VAL A 444 12.84 -9.62 -6.28
C VAL A 444 12.99 -9.90 -4.78
N LEU A 445 14.22 -10.22 -4.35
CA LEU A 445 14.62 -10.21 -2.94
C LEU A 445 16.02 -9.60 -2.81
N ILE A 446 16.07 -8.39 -2.25
CA ILE A 446 17.29 -7.63 -1.99
C ILE A 446 17.23 -7.13 -0.54
N GLY A 447 17.86 -7.86 0.38
CA GLY A 447 17.74 -7.59 1.81
C GLY A 447 16.26 -7.61 2.24
N PRO A 448 15.73 -6.55 2.84
CA PRO A 448 14.33 -6.47 3.25
C PRO A 448 13.36 -6.06 2.12
N PHE A 449 13.82 -5.83 0.90
CA PHE A 449 12.98 -5.37 -0.22
C PHE A 449 12.54 -6.52 -1.11
N GLY A 450 11.23 -6.57 -1.38
CA GLY A 450 10.58 -7.63 -2.14
C GLY A 450 10.46 -8.95 -1.37
N PHE A 451 9.76 -9.92 -1.95
CA PHE A 451 9.34 -11.14 -1.26
C PHE A 451 9.93 -12.41 -1.87
N GLY A 452 10.90 -12.26 -2.77
CA GLY A 452 11.57 -13.37 -3.42
C GLY A 452 10.77 -13.99 -4.53
N THR A 453 11.13 -15.22 -4.85
CA THR A 453 10.66 -15.93 -6.02
C THR A 453 9.16 -16.23 -5.89
N ASP A 454 8.46 -16.15 -7.03
CA ASP A 454 7.03 -16.41 -7.12
C ASP A 454 6.69 -17.83 -6.61
N PRO A 455 5.81 -17.99 -5.60
CA PRO A 455 5.60 -19.29 -4.95
C PRO A 455 5.00 -20.37 -5.84
N VAL A 456 4.30 -19.98 -6.92
CA VAL A 456 3.75 -20.93 -7.91
C VAL A 456 4.72 -21.26 -9.04
N SER A 457 5.91 -20.66 -9.04
CA SER A 457 6.95 -20.98 -10.02
C SER A 457 7.68 -22.28 -9.67
N ALA A 458 8.10 -23.02 -10.70
CA ALA A 458 8.90 -24.23 -10.52
C ALA A 458 10.23 -23.96 -9.79
N GLU A 459 10.81 -22.76 -9.94
CA GLU A 459 12.08 -22.37 -9.29
C GLU A 459 11.94 -22.30 -7.76
N PHE A 460 10.78 -21.88 -7.25
CA PHE A 460 10.56 -21.77 -5.81
C PHE A 460 10.51 -23.13 -5.12
N GLY A 461 9.86 -24.12 -5.76
CA GLY A 461 9.82 -25.52 -5.30
C GLY A 461 8.68 -25.86 -4.34
N ALA A 462 7.60 -25.09 -4.31
CA ALA A 462 6.38 -25.45 -3.58
C ALA A 462 5.51 -26.45 -4.38
N GLN A 463 4.58 -27.12 -3.68
CA GLN A 463 3.54 -27.92 -4.30
C GLN A 463 2.46 -26.98 -4.84
N VAL A 464 2.35 -26.87 -6.16
CA VAL A 464 1.40 -25.94 -6.79
C VAL A 464 0.03 -26.58 -6.84
N ILE A 465 -0.97 -25.87 -6.34
CA ILE A 465 -2.37 -26.29 -6.37
C ILE A 465 -3.17 -25.38 -7.29
N ASP A 466 -4.17 -25.94 -7.98
CA ASP A 466 -5.02 -25.17 -8.89
C ASP A 466 -5.81 -24.10 -8.12
N GLY A 467 -5.58 -22.83 -8.45
CA GLY A 467 -6.28 -21.68 -7.87
C GLY A 467 -7.62 -21.37 -8.55
N GLY A 468 -7.95 -22.03 -9.66
CA GLY A 468 -9.17 -21.82 -10.42
C GLY A 468 -9.29 -20.42 -11.00
N ASP A 469 -10.51 -19.87 -11.00
CA ASP A 469 -10.86 -18.53 -11.46
C ASP A 469 -10.84 -17.47 -10.36
N ALA A 470 -10.28 -17.81 -9.19
CA ALA A 470 -10.22 -16.90 -8.05
C ALA A 470 -9.55 -15.57 -8.40
N ARG A 471 -10.15 -14.48 -7.90
CA ARG A 471 -9.54 -13.15 -7.81
C ARG A 471 -8.78 -13.05 -6.49
N HIS A 472 -8.02 -11.95 -6.32
CA HIS A 472 -7.20 -11.75 -5.13
C HIS A 472 -7.94 -11.99 -3.81
N HIS A 473 -9.20 -11.53 -3.70
CA HIS A 473 -10.01 -11.69 -2.49
C HIS A 473 -11.24 -12.57 -2.73
N THR A 474 -11.07 -13.74 -3.37
CA THR A 474 -12.18 -14.72 -3.50
C THR A 474 -11.79 -16.19 -3.33
N TYR A 475 -10.56 -16.50 -2.91
CA TYR A 475 -10.08 -17.87 -2.67
C TYR A 475 -10.89 -18.62 -1.62
N LEU A 476 -11.37 -17.92 -0.59
CA LEU A 476 -12.10 -18.50 0.54
C LEU A 476 -13.61 -18.24 0.45
N THR A 477 -14.11 -17.94 -0.75
CA THR A 477 -15.55 -17.77 -0.97
C THR A 477 -16.27 -19.08 -0.62
N PRO A 478 -17.29 -19.06 0.27
CA PRO A 478 -18.04 -20.26 0.64
C PRO A 478 -18.59 -20.99 -0.58
N GLY A 479 -18.41 -22.32 -0.61
CA GLY A 479 -18.84 -23.18 -1.72
C GLY A 479 -17.92 -23.15 -2.95
N SER A 480 -16.85 -22.35 -2.96
CA SER A 480 -15.91 -22.35 -4.08
C SER A 480 -15.05 -23.63 -4.12
N PRO A 481 -14.66 -24.11 -5.32
CA PRO A 481 -13.73 -25.24 -5.45
C PRO A 481 -12.38 -24.97 -4.77
N THR A 482 -11.91 -23.73 -4.81
CA THR A 482 -10.64 -23.31 -4.21
C THR A 482 -10.66 -23.41 -2.69
N LEU A 483 -11.74 -22.96 -2.02
CA LEU A 483 -11.94 -23.17 -0.59
C LEU A 483 -11.93 -24.66 -0.23
N ALA A 484 -12.66 -25.49 -0.98
CA ALA A 484 -12.73 -26.93 -0.75
C ALA A 484 -11.36 -27.61 -0.83
N ARG A 485 -10.51 -27.21 -1.80
CA ARG A 485 -9.14 -27.72 -1.92
C ARG A 485 -8.25 -27.26 -0.75
N ILE A 486 -8.28 -25.97 -0.41
CA ILE A 486 -7.49 -25.40 0.69
C ILE A 486 -7.85 -26.07 2.01
N ALA A 487 -9.14 -26.19 2.32
CA ALA A 487 -9.62 -26.84 3.54
C ALA A 487 -9.25 -28.32 3.56
N HIS A 488 -9.36 -29.03 2.42
CA HIS A 488 -8.93 -30.43 2.33
C HIS A 488 -7.46 -30.59 2.68
N ILE A 489 -6.56 -29.83 2.04
CA ILE A 489 -5.12 -29.87 2.32
C ILE A 489 -4.85 -29.50 3.78
N ALA A 490 -5.51 -28.47 4.31
CA ALA A 490 -5.33 -28.05 5.70
C ALA A 490 -5.73 -29.15 6.70
N VAL A 491 -6.68 -30.02 6.36
CA VAL A 491 -7.14 -31.13 7.21
C VAL A 491 -6.31 -32.40 7.01
N THR A 492 -5.96 -32.75 5.76
CA THR A 492 -5.36 -34.06 5.42
C THR A 492 -3.85 -33.99 5.13
N GLY A 493 -3.36 -32.84 4.68
CA GLY A 493 -2.01 -32.67 4.13
C GLY A 493 -1.78 -33.34 2.79
N THR A 494 -2.84 -33.67 2.06
CA THR A 494 -2.77 -34.24 0.72
C THR A 494 -3.58 -33.40 -0.26
N GLU A 495 -3.16 -33.38 -1.51
CA GLU A 495 -4.00 -32.86 -2.59
C GLU A 495 -5.13 -33.85 -2.87
N ARG A 496 -6.34 -33.35 -3.18
CA ARG A 496 -7.44 -34.19 -3.64
C ARG A 496 -7.07 -34.74 -5.02
N ALA A 497 -7.12 -36.06 -5.21
CA ALA A 497 -7.08 -36.61 -6.57
C ALA A 497 -8.22 -35.99 -7.39
N ALA A 498 -7.90 -35.52 -8.59
CA ALA A 498 -8.83 -34.85 -9.50
C ALA A 498 -10.04 -35.72 -9.86
#